data_AF-A0A2P2CYK2-F1
#
_entry.id   AF-A0A2P2CYK2-F1
#
_cell.length_a   1.000
_cell.length_b   1.000
_cell.length_c   1.000
_cell.angle_alpha   90.00
_cell.angle_beta   90.00
_cell.angle_gamma   90.00
#
_symmetry.space_group_name_H-M   'P 1'
#
loop_
_entity.id
_entity.type
_entity.pdbx_description
1 polymer ?
#
loop_
_entity_poly.entity_id
_entity_poly.type
_entity_poly.pdbx_seq_one_letter_code
_entity_poly.pdbx_strand_id
1 'polypeptide(L)'
;MNKTGEKPIFLEYYMSSFEESFPIGISMKLDQTWHNLRKTSTDYGDTVRVVSILPVDVADKLLSAKEIQFSFSSRDNTSTYTLSSSNTDSLKSLLKDLKEKLDSQARLTITNH
;
A
#
# COMPACT_ATOMS: atom_id res chain seq x y z
N MET A 1 3.94 19.91 -6.34
CA MET A 1 5.34 19.64 -5.93
C MET A 1 5.36 19.31 -4.46
N ASN A 2 5.94 18.16 -4.09
CA ASN A 2 6.06 17.77 -2.69
C ASN A 2 7.18 18.60 -2.04
N LYS A 3 6.81 19.51 -1.12
CA LYS A 3 7.74 20.45 -0.48
C LYS A 3 8.50 19.84 0.71
N THR A 4 8.11 18.64 1.15
CA THR A 4 8.69 17.97 2.32
C THR A 4 9.90 17.09 1.98
N GLY A 5 10.15 16.81 0.70
CA GLY A 5 11.15 15.81 0.29
C GLY A 5 10.75 14.36 0.58
N GLU A 6 9.58 14.14 1.20
CA GLU A 6 9.07 12.80 1.47
C GLU A 6 8.73 12.09 0.15
N LYS A 7 9.13 10.83 0.04
CA LYS A 7 8.82 9.99 -1.11
C LYS A 7 7.64 9.09 -0.72
N PRO A 8 6.40 9.44 -1.13
CA PRO A 8 5.23 8.67 -0.73
C PRO A 8 5.30 7.28 -1.35
N ILE A 9 4.93 6.28 -0.55
CA ILE A 9 4.70 4.91 -1.02
C ILE A 9 3.19 4.78 -1.27
N PHE A 10 2.84 4.11 -2.35
CA PHE A 10 1.45 3.83 -2.71
C PHE A 10 1.21 2.33 -2.71
N LEU A 11 -0.01 1.95 -2.31
CA LEU A 11 -0.54 0.61 -2.49
C LEU A 11 -1.55 0.66 -3.64
N GLU A 12 -1.35 -0.19 -4.64
CA GLU A 12 -2.26 -0.36 -5.76
C GLU A 12 -2.99 -1.69 -5.64
N TYR A 13 -4.31 -1.66 -5.76
CA TYR A 13 -5.15 -2.85 -5.80
C TYR A 13 -5.86 -2.90 -7.15
N TYR A 14 -5.72 -4.04 -7.83
CA TYR A 14 -6.27 -4.29 -9.16
C TYR A 14 -7.41 -5.29 -9.07
N MET A 15 -8.44 -5.03 -9.84
CA MET A 15 -9.69 -5.77 -9.77
C MET A 15 -10.37 -5.84 -11.15
N SER A 16 -11.21 -6.85 -11.36
CA SER A 16 -11.83 -7.11 -12.66
C SER A 16 -12.98 -6.14 -12.93
N SER A 17 -12.98 -5.50 -14.10
CA SER A 17 -14.01 -4.53 -14.49
C SER A 17 -15.42 -5.13 -14.68
N PHE A 18 -15.53 -6.46 -14.76
CA PHE A 18 -16.78 -7.15 -15.11
C PHE A 18 -17.78 -7.32 -13.98
N GLU A 19 -17.40 -7.15 -12.70
CA GLU A 19 -18.28 -7.50 -11.57
C GLU A 19 -18.42 -6.42 -10.48
N GLU A 20 -17.97 -5.18 -10.72
CA GLU A 20 -17.63 -4.34 -9.57
C GLU A 20 -18.56 -3.18 -9.26
N SER A 21 -19.03 -3.22 -8.02
CA SER A 21 -19.58 -2.10 -7.28
C SER A 21 -18.50 -1.08 -6.96
N PHE A 22 -18.91 0.19 -6.86
CA PHE A 22 -17.97 1.32 -6.74
C PHE A 22 -16.98 1.13 -5.56
N PRO A 23 -15.66 1.24 -5.80
CA PRO A 23 -14.65 1.05 -4.77
C PRO A 23 -14.72 2.18 -3.74
N ILE A 24 -14.86 1.82 -2.47
CA ILE A 24 -14.83 2.75 -1.34
C ILE A 24 -13.38 2.99 -0.93
N GLY A 25 -12.63 1.93 -0.64
CA GLY A 25 -11.25 2.06 -0.19
C GLY A 25 -10.56 0.75 0.15
N ILE A 26 -9.33 0.88 0.63
CA ILE A 26 -8.49 -0.23 1.06
C ILE A 26 -8.14 0.01 2.53
N SER A 27 -8.17 -1.04 3.33
CA SER A 27 -7.61 -1.04 4.68
C SER A 27 -6.66 -2.22 4.85
N MET A 28 -5.80 -2.11 5.86
CA MET A 28 -4.84 -3.16 6.19
C MET A 28 -4.91 -3.44 7.67
N LYS A 29 -5.02 -4.71 8.04
CA LYS A 29 -4.87 -5.17 9.41
C LYS A 29 -3.42 -5.58 9.61
N LEU A 30 -2.75 -4.93 10.56
CA LEU A 30 -1.41 -5.30 11.02
C LEU A 30 -1.56 -5.83 12.43
N ASP A 31 -1.33 -7.13 12.59
CA ASP A 31 -1.64 -7.89 13.81
C ASP A 31 -3.11 -7.69 14.22
N GLN A 32 -3.35 -6.94 15.29
CA GLN A 32 -4.70 -6.68 15.82
C GLN A 32 -5.23 -5.27 15.49
N THR A 33 -4.48 -4.47 14.71
CA THR A 33 -4.85 -3.07 14.43
C THR A 33 -5.24 -2.87 12.97
N TRP A 34 -6.39 -2.24 12.75
CA TRP A 34 -6.84 -1.83 11.42
C TRP A 34 -6.34 -0.43 11.06
N HIS A 35 -5.83 -0.30 9.83
CA HIS A 35 -5.37 0.95 9.25
C HIS A 35 -6.15 1.22 7.96
N ASN A 36 -7.04 2.21 7.99
CA ASN A 36 -7.72 2.67 6.78
C ASN A 36 -6.75 3.48 5.92
N LEU A 37 -6.49 3.03 4.70
CA LEU A 37 -5.59 3.71 3.79
C LEU A 37 -6.34 4.78 3.02
N ARG A 38 -5.73 5.96 2.92
CA ARG A 38 -6.34 7.08 2.21
C ARG A 38 -6.26 6.81 0.70
N LYS A 39 -7.42 6.55 0.10
CA LYS A 39 -7.57 6.45 -1.37
C LYS A 39 -7.17 7.77 -2.03
N THR A 40 -6.36 7.68 -3.07
CA THR A 40 -5.89 8.82 -3.87
C THR A 40 -6.44 8.85 -5.28
N SER A 41 -6.67 7.69 -5.88
CA SER A 41 -7.30 7.59 -7.19
C SER A 41 -8.05 6.29 -7.37
N THR A 42 -8.95 6.30 -8.34
CA THR A 42 -9.57 5.10 -8.89
C THR A 42 -9.57 5.26 -10.40
N ASP A 43 -8.92 4.32 -11.08
CA ASP A 43 -8.80 4.33 -12.53
C ASP A 43 -9.64 3.19 -13.10
N TYR A 44 -10.54 3.51 -14.02
CA TYR A 44 -11.43 2.57 -14.67
C TYR A 44 -10.91 2.28 -16.08
N GLY A 45 -10.35 1.09 -16.28
CA GLY A 45 -9.96 0.57 -17.60
C GLY A 45 -10.41 -0.89 -17.73
N ASP A 46 -9.61 -1.72 -18.42
CA ASP A 46 -9.87 -3.16 -18.52
C ASP A 46 -9.89 -3.84 -17.14
N THR A 47 -9.13 -3.27 -16.19
CA THR A 47 -9.22 -3.53 -14.75
C THR A 47 -9.55 -2.24 -14.03
N VAL A 48 -10.24 -2.32 -12.90
CA VAL A 48 -10.33 -1.18 -11.99
C VAL A 48 -9.10 -1.18 -11.09
N ARG A 49 -8.45 -0.02 -10.97
CA ARG A 49 -7.27 0.16 -10.12
C ARG A 49 -7.60 1.16 -9.02
N VAL A 50 -7.44 0.74 -7.78
CA VAL A 50 -7.56 1.63 -6.61
C VAL A 50 -6.18 1.89 -6.06
N VAL A 51 -5.81 3.17 -5.97
CA VAL A 51 -4.54 3.60 -5.40
C VAL A 51 -4.78 4.25 -4.06
N SER A 52 -4.03 3.84 -3.05
CA SER A 52 -4.03 4.45 -1.73
C SER A 52 -2.62 4.82 -1.29
N ILE A 53 -2.48 5.89 -0.53
CA ILE A 53 -1.21 6.19 0.13
C ILE A 53 -0.98 5.16 1.24
N LEU A 54 0.25 4.65 1.31
CA LEU A 54 0.75 3.91 2.45
C LEU A 54 1.51 4.90 3.36
N PRO A 55 0.93 5.30 4.51
CA PRO A 55 1.61 6.18 5.46
C PRO A 55 2.91 5.57 5.95
N VAL A 56 3.92 6.40 6.22
CA VAL A 56 5.25 5.94 6.67
C VAL A 56 5.14 5.11 7.95
N ASP A 57 4.32 5.54 8.92
CA ASP A 57 4.13 4.83 10.18
C ASP A 57 3.46 3.45 9.98
N VAL A 58 2.56 3.33 9.00
CA VAL A 58 1.93 2.06 8.63
C VAL A 58 2.92 1.17 7.88
N ALA A 59 3.75 1.73 7.01
CA ALA A 59 4.83 1.00 6.33
C ALA A 59 5.84 0.42 7.34
N ASP A 60 6.20 1.19 8.37
CA ASP A 60 7.12 0.73 9.42
C ASP A 60 6.50 -0.38 10.27
N LYS A 61 5.22 -0.23 10.66
CA LYS A 61 4.47 -1.28 11.36
C LYS A 61 4.39 -2.56 10.52
N LEU A 62 4.18 -2.44 9.21
CA LEU A 62 4.10 -3.57 8.27
C LEU A 62 5.37 -4.43 8.32
N LEU A 63 6.56 -3.81 8.36
CA LEU A 63 7.83 -4.54 8.44
C LEU A 63 7.93 -5.41 9.70
N SER A 64 7.32 -4.98 10.81
CA SER A 64 7.32 -5.70 12.09
C SER A 64 6.13 -6.63 12.32
N ALA A 65 5.03 -6.47 11.56
CA ALA A 65 3.77 -7.17 11.79
C ALA A 65 3.91 -8.68 11.57
N LYS A 66 3.36 -9.51 12.46
CA LYS A 66 3.36 -10.97 12.31
C LYS A 66 2.24 -11.44 11.40
N GLU A 67 1.09 -10.78 11.51
CA GLU A 67 -0.08 -11.06 10.68
C GLU A 67 -0.45 -9.83 9.84
N ILE A 68 -0.67 -10.05 8.55
CA ILE A 68 -1.07 -9.00 7.61
C ILE A 68 -2.35 -9.43 6.91
N GLN A 69 -3.37 -8.57 6.95
CA GLN A 69 -4.58 -8.73 6.15
C GLN A 69 -4.82 -7.48 5.31
N PHE A 70 -5.23 -7.67 4.06
CA PHE A 70 -5.73 -6.59 3.23
C PHE A 70 -7.25 -6.70 3.14
N SER A 71 -7.93 -5.58 3.30
CA SER A 71 -9.37 -5.51 3.09
C SER A 71 -9.67 -4.50 2.01
N PHE A 72 -10.46 -4.92 1.04
CA PHE A 72 -11.02 -4.05 0.02
C PHE A 72 -12.50 -3.89 0.28
N SER A 73 -12.98 -2.64 0.31
CA SER A 73 -14.39 -2.32 0.46
C SER A 73 -14.90 -1.66 -0.81
N SER A 74 -16.00 -2.20 -1.34
CA SER A 74 -16.86 -1.56 -2.34
C SER A 74 -18.18 -1.12 -1.69
N ARG A 75 -19.09 -0.52 -2.46
CA ARG A 75 -20.42 -0.13 -1.96
C ARG A 75 -21.21 -1.31 -1.39
N ASP A 76 -21.04 -2.49 -1.97
CA ASP A 76 -21.93 -3.62 -1.71
C ASP A 76 -21.28 -4.69 -0.84
N ASN A 77 -19.94 -4.74 -0.78
CA ASN A 77 -19.22 -5.77 -0.05
C ASN A 77 -17.86 -5.31 0.50
N THR A 78 -17.35 -6.04 1.48
CA THR A 78 -15.96 -5.93 1.94
C THR A 78 -15.29 -7.30 1.93
N SER A 79 -14.24 -7.43 1.13
CA SER A 79 -13.45 -8.66 0.98
C SER A 79 -12.15 -8.52 1.74
N THR A 80 -11.91 -9.44 2.68
CA THR A 80 -10.68 -9.46 3.48
C THR A 80 -9.83 -10.68 3.12
N TYR A 81 -8.56 -10.46 2.87
CA TYR A 81 -7.58 -11.49 2.53
C TYR A 81 -6.42 -11.46 3.50
N THR A 82 -6.21 -12.57 4.20
CA THR A 82 -5.04 -12.78 5.06
C THR A 82 -3.87 -13.27 4.22
N LEU A 83 -2.72 -12.60 4.31
CA LEU A 83 -1.51 -13.09 3.67
C LEU A 83 -1.01 -14.37 4.33
N SER A 84 -0.53 -15.31 3.52
CA SER A 84 0.29 -16.40 4.02
C SER A 84 1.61 -15.87 4.60
N SER A 85 2.31 -16.69 5.38
CA SER A 85 3.66 -16.37 5.88
C SER A 85 4.62 -16.06 4.74
N SER A 86 4.64 -16.88 3.68
CA SER A 86 5.51 -16.67 2.51
C SER A 86 5.25 -15.34 1.79
N ASN A 87 3.97 -14.97 1.65
CA ASN A 87 3.58 -13.70 1.01
C ASN A 87 3.90 -12.51 1.92
N THR A 88 3.74 -12.68 3.24
CA THR A 88 4.14 -11.69 4.25
C THR A 88 5.63 -11.40 4.19
N ASP A 89 6.47 -12.44 4.18
CA ASP A 89 7.92 -12.29 4.13
C ASP A 89 8.38 -11.64 2.82
N SER A 90 7.78 -12.05 1.70
CA SER A 90 8.05 -11.45 0.38
C SER A 90 7.68 -9.97 0.34
N LEU A 91 6.50 -9.61 0.83
CA LEU A 91 6.04 -8.22 0.89
C LEU A 91 6.98 -7.35 1.75
N LYS A 92 7.39 -7.86 2.92
CA LYS A 92 8.33 -7.15 3.79
C LYS A 92 9.70 -6.95 3.14
N SER A 93 10.21 -7.98 2.45
CA SER A 93 11.48 -7.86 1.71
C SER A 93 11.38 -6.78 0.64
N LEU A 94 10.32 -6.80 -0.17
CA LEU A 94 10.11 -5.80 -1.23
C LEU A 94 9.98 -4.38 -0.65
N LEU A 95 9.25 -4.23 0.46
CA LEU A 95 9.11 -2.93 1.12
C LEU A 95 10.43 -2.43 1.71
N LYS A 96 11.23 -3.32 2.30
CA LYS A 96 12.56 -2.98 2.82
C LYS A 96 13.49 -2.51 1.70
N ASP A 97 13.56 -3.28 0.61
CA ASP A 97 14.39 -2.94 -0.56
C ASP A 97 13.95 -1.61 -1.20
N LEU A 98 12.64 -1.37 -1.27
CA LEU A 98 12.08 -0.12 -1.77
C LEU A 98 12.53 1.06 -0.90
N LYS A 99 12.38 0.96 0.43
CA LYS A 99 12.79 2.01 1.37
C LYS A 99 14.29 2.30 1.27
N GLU A 100 15.13 1.26 1.22
CA GLU A 100 16.58 1.42 1.07
C GLU A 100 16.96 2.13 -0.24
N LYS A 101 16.28 1.82 -1.36
CA LYS A 101 16.48 2.52 -2.64
C LYS A 101 16.03 3.98 -2.56
N LEU A 102 14.90 4.26 -1.93
CA LEU A 102 14.39 5.62 -1.75
C LEU A 102 15.36 6.47 -0.90
N ASP A 103 15.91 5.91 0.16
CA ASP A 103 16.89 6.56 1.04
C ASP A 103 18.22 6.80 0.31
N SER A 104 18.70 5.80 -0.45
CA SER A 104 19.94 5.91 -1.22
C SER A 104 19.85 7.00 -2.29
N GLN A 105 18.72 7.11 -2.97
CA GLN A 105 18.49 8.17 -3.95
C GLN A 105 18.46 9.55 -3.28
N ALA A 106 17.99 9.67 -2.03
CA ALA A 106 18.05 10.96 -1.31
C ALA A 106 19.50 11.38 -1.02
N ARG A 107 20.39 10.42 -0.70
CA ARG A 107 21.82 10.68 -0.44
C ARG A 107 22.58 11.13 -1.68
N LEU A 108 22.27 10.57 -2.86
CA LEU A 108 22.88 10.94 -4.13
C LEU A 108 22.55 12.39 -4.54
N THR A 109 21.36 12.89 -4.21
CA THR A 109 20.98 14.27 -4.51
C THR A 109 21.77 15.29 -3.68
N ILE A 110 22.25 14.91 -2.48
CA ILE A 110 23.01 15.79 -1.57
C ILE A 110 24.48 15.95 -2.02
N THR A 111 25.00 15.04 -2.85
CA THR A 111 26.42 15.02 -3.25
C THR A 111 26.73 15.77 -4.56
N ASN A 112 25.75 16.41 -5.18
CA ASN A 112 25.96 17.30 -6.33
C ASN A 112 26.14 18.76 -5.85
N HIS A 113 27.31 19.06 -5.28
CA HIS A 113 27.78 20.43 -5.03
C HIS A 113 29.25 20.57 -5.43
#